data_AF-A0A817YDH8-F1
#
_entry.id   AF-A0A817YDH8-F1
#
_cell.length_a   1.000
_cell.length_b   1.000
_cell.length_c   1.000
_cell.angle_alpha   90.00
_cell.angle_beta   90.00
_cell.angle_gamma   90.00
#
_symmetry.space_group_name_H-M   'P 1'
#
loop_
_entity.id
_entity.type
_entity.pdbx_description
1 polymer ?
#
loop_
_entity_poly.entity_id
_entity_poly.type
_entity_poly.pdbx_seq_one_letter_code
_entity_poly.pdbx_strand_id
1 'polypeptide(L)'
;MDLASSSTMSTISVALTTVPQSIPVLSSIYKISTDIRETTQRVQVNKQQCEQLSERIDTLIGFLAQRDLSHCLNQAMHRALYRLETFLRQCLEFISTFIEASWFKRLINNKDYEKKFLDLNRELTQYSNDLNFGIGLTNLPKNEKQNKNAQADIESVI
;
A
#
# COMPACT_ATOMS: atom_id res chain seq x y z
N MET A 1 9.71 34.61 21.94
CA MET A 1 8.67 34.20 22.91
C MET A 1 7.34 34.40 22.20
N ASP A 2 6.57 33.43 21.74
CA ASP A 2 6.61 31.97 21.63
C ASP A 2 5.58 31.64 20.51
N LEU A 3 5.95 30.87 19.49
CA LEU A 3 5.48 29.50 19.23
C LEU A 3 3.99 29.24 19.52
N ALA A 4 3.21 28.99 18.46
CA ALA A 4 2.27 27.87 18.39
C ALA A 4 1.69 27.71 16.97
N SER A 5 2.36 26.88 16.17
CA SER A 5 1.76 26.20 15.03
C SER A 5 0.68 25.24 15.53
N SER A 6 -0.51 25.25 14.93
CA SER A 6 -1.52 24.20 15.14
C SER A 6 -1.95 23.65 13.79
N SER A 7 -1.25 22.60 13.36
CA SER A 7 -1.65 21.73 12.26
C SER A 7 -2.83 20.88 12.69
N THR A 8 -3.98 21.06 12.07
CA THR A 8 -5.10 20.11 12.13
C THR A 8 -4.76 18.90 11.27
N MET A 9 -4.21 17.84 11.86
CA MET A 9 -4.17 16.52 11.22
C MET A 9 -5.59 15.92 11.27
N SER A 10 -6.26 15.93 10.12
CA SER A 10 -7.53 15.27 9.91
C SER A 10 -7.31 13.75 9.88
N THR A 11 -7.72 13.07 10.94
CA THR A 11 -7.70 11.60 11.02
C THR A 11 -8.87 11.06 10.19
N ILE A 12 -8.58 10.59 8.98
CA ILE A 12 -9.58 9.85 8.19
C ILE A 12 -9.67 8.44 8.77
N SER A 13 -10.61 8.23 9.70
CA SER A 13 -11.04 6.89 10.10
C SER A 13 -11.90 6.29 9.00
N VAL A 14 -11.31 5.42 8.18
CA VAL A 14 -12.08 4.61 7.23
C VAL A 14 -12.79 3.51 8.01
N ALA A 15 -14.09 3.69 8.23
CA ALA A 15 -14.95 2.65 8.77
C ALA A 15 -15.04 1.49 7.77
N LEU A 16 -14.58 0.30 8.16
CA LEU A 16 -14.75 -0.94 7.40
C LEU A 16 -16.24 -1.30 7.35
N THR A 17 -16.93 -0.88 6.29
CA THR A 17 -18.28 -1.36 5.98
C THR A 17 -18.20 -2.77 5.39
N THR A 18 -19.12 -3.63 5.84
CA THR A 18 -19.31 -5.04 5.51
C THR A 18 -18.88 -5.44 4.09
N VAL A 19 -17.81 -6.24 4.03
CA VAL A 19 -17.27 -6.84 2.81
C VAL A 19 -18.31 -7.76 2.16
N PRO A 20 -18.55 -7.66 0.83
CA PRO A 20 -19.32 -8.65 0.09
C PRO A 20 -18.64 -10.02 0.17
N GLN A 21 -19.18 -10.91 0.99
CA GLN A 21 -18.69 -12.29 1.20
C GLN A 21 -18.85 -13.20 -0.03
N SER A 22 -19.40 -12.70 -1.14
CA SER A 22 -19.76 -13.51 -2.31
C SER A 22 -18.59 -13.78 -3.28
N ILE A 23 -17.39 -13.24 -3.03
CA ILE A 23 -16.25 -13.34 -3.95
C ILE A 23 -14.98 -13.68 -3.15
N PRO A 24 -14.52 -14.96 -3.14
CA PRO A 24 -13.39 -15.39 -2.30
C PRO A 24 -12.10 -14.58 -2.47
N VAL A 25 -11.77 -14.18 -3.70
CA VAL A 25 -10.57 -13.38 -3.99
C VAL A 25 -10.63 -11.98 -3.36
N LEU A 26 -11.80 -11.36 -3.28
CA LEU A 26 -11.95 -10.06 -2.62
C LEU A 26 -11.73 -10.18 -1.11
N SER A 27 -12.30 -11.22 -0.48
CA SER A 27 -12.04 -11.47 0.95
C SER A 27 -10.56 -11.67 1.24
N SER A 28 -9.84 -12.36 0.34
CA SER A 28 -8.38 -12.53 0.47
C SER A 28 -7.65 -11.19 0.34
N ILE A 29 -8.00 -10.37 -0.66
CA ILE A 29 -7.45 -9.02 -0.87
C ILE A 29 -7.63 -8.14 0.37
N TYR A 30 -8.84 -8.09 0.95
CA TYR A 30 -9.11 -7.30 2.15
C TYR A 30 -8.29 -7.77 3.35
N LYS A 31 -8.18 -9.09 3.53
CA LYS A 31 -7.35 -9.67 4.58
C LYS A 31 -5.88 -9.27 4.42
N ILE A 32 -5.31 -9.49 3.24
CA ILE A 32 -3.90 -9.16 2.96
C ILE A 32 -3.64 -7.67 3.16
N SER A 33 -4.56 -6.79 2.74
CA SER A 33 -4.41 -5.34 2.95
C SER A 33 -4.39 -4.96 4.43
N THR A 34 -5.18 -5.64 5.26
CA THR A 34 -5.15 -5.47 6.72
C THR A 34 -3.82 -5.97 7.30
N ASP A 35 -3.35 -7.14 6.87
CA ASP A 35 -2.06 -7.69 7.28
C ASP A 35 -0.90 -6.75 6.89
N ILE A 36 -0.96 -6.10 5.72
CA ILE A 36 0.02 -5.10 5.28
C ILE A 36 0.04 -3.89 6.21
N ARG A 37 -1.13 -3.35 6.56
CA ARG A 37 -1.24 -2.20 7.47
C ARG A 37 -0.69 -2.53 8.85
N GLU A 38 -1.03 -3.71 9.38
CA GLU A 38 -0.52 -4.18 10.68
C GLU A 38 1.00 -4.42 10.66
N THR A 39 1.50 -5.04 9.59
CA THR A 39 2.95 -5.25 9.37
C THR A 39 3.69 -3.92 9.30
N THR A 40 3.11 -2.94 8.61
CA THR A 40 3.67 -1.58 8.46
C THR A 40 3.82 -0.87 9.80
N GLN A 41 2.92 -1.10 10.76
CA GLN A 41 3.05 -0.53 12.10
C GLN A 41 4.24 -1.11 12.90
N ARG A 42 4.73 -2.29 12.50
CA ARG A 42 5.80 -3.03 13.17
C ARG A 42 7.17 -2.83 12.55
N VAL A 43 7.28 -2.13 11.41
CA VAL A 43 8.56 -1.89 10.75
C VAL A 43 9.41 -0.93 11.59
N GLN A 44 10.71 -1.24 11.68
CA GLN A 44 11.66 -0.42 12.43
C GLN A 44 12.49 0.51 11.55
N VAL A 45 12.51 0.26 10.24
CA VAL A 45 13.34 0.93 9.25
C VAL A 45 12.51 1.21 8.00
N ASN A 46 12.88 2.23 7.21
CA ASN A 46 12.12 2.68 6.04
C ASN A 46 10.62 2.88 6.33
N LYS A 47 10.31 3.33 7.55
CA LYS A 47 8.95 3.41 8.06
C LYS A 47 8.08 4.30 7.18
N GLN A 48 8.59 5.47 6.79
CA GLN A 48 7.89 6.39 5.91
C GLN A 48 7.55 5.75 4.55
N GLN A 49 8.45 4.97 3.96
CA GLN A 49 8.22 4.32 2.65
C GLN A 49 7.20 3.18 2.77
N CYS A 50 7.26 2.40 3.86
CA CYS A 50 6.27 1.36 4.13
C CYS A 50 4.88 1.95 4.39
N GLU A 51 4.80 3.04 5.17
CA GLU A 51 3.55 3.78 5.44
C GLU A 51 2.93 4.31 4.15
N GLN A 52 3.72 4.95 3.28
CA GLN A 52 3.24 5.44 1.99
C GLN A 52 2.72 4.30 1.10
N LEU A 53 3.42 3.16 1.06
CA LEU A 53 2.96 2.01 0.28
C LEU A 53 1.64 1.46 0.84
N SER A 54 1.54 1.32 2.17
CA SER A 54 0.32 0.87 2.86
C SER A 54 -0.86 1.81 2.60
N GLU A 55 -0.67 3.13 2.71
CA GLU A 55 -1.73 4.13 2.49
C GLU A 55 -2.27 4.06 1.05
N ARG A 56 -1.39 3.87 0.06
CA ARG A 56 -1.81 3.71 -1.33
C ARG A 56 -2.58 2.42 -1.56
N ILE A 57 -2.19 1.34 -0.89
CA ILE A 57 -2.94 0.07 -0.92
C ILE A 57 -4.31 0.27 -0.29
N ASP A 58 -4.39 0.86 0.91
CA ASP A 58 -5.66 1.15 1.59
C ASP A 58 -6.58 2.00 0.72
N THR A 59 -6.04 2.99 0.01
CA THR A 59 -6.78 3.81 -0.95
C THR A 59 -7.39 2.96 -2.07
N LEU A 60 -6.60 2.11 -2.73
CA LEU A 60 -7.07 1.21 -3.79
C LEU A 60 -8.15 0.25 -3.27
N ILE A 61 -7.93 -0.33 -2.09
CA ILE A 61 -8.87 -1.27 -1.48
C ILE A 61 -10.17 -0.59 -1.05
N GLY A 62 -10.10 0.64 -0.53
CA GLY A 62 -11.26 1.47 -0.24
C GLY A 62 -12.12 1.71 -1.48
N PHE A 63 -11.50 1.94 -2.64
CA PHE A 63 -12.24 2.05 -3.90
C PHE A 63 -12.91 0.75 -4.31
N LEU A 64 -12.26 -0.41 -4.14
CA LEU A 64 -12.88 -1.71 -4.42
C LEU A 64 -14.06 -2.01 -3.49
N ALA A 65 -13.96 -1.63 -2.21
CA ALA A 65 -15.01 -1.85 -1.22
C ALA A 65 -16.29 -1.05 -1.49
N GLN A 66 -16.17 0.13 -2.10
CA GLN A 66 -17.31 0.99 -2.44
C GLN A 66 -18.03 0.56 -3.73
N ARG A 67 -17.55 -0.47 -4.43
CA ARG A 67 -18.10 -0.89 -5.73
C ARG A 67 -18.89 -2.18 -5.58
N ASP A 68 -20.07 -2.19 -6.17
CA ASP A 68 -20.78 -3.44 -6.42
C ASP A 68 -20.14 -4.14 -7.62
N LEU A 69 -19.29 -5.13 -7.31
CA LEU A 69 -18.58 -5.91 -8.31
C LEU A 69 -19.42 -7.09 -8.81
N SER A 70 -20.58 -7.39 -8.22
CA SER A 70 -21.40 -8.57 -8.54
C SER A 70 -21.79 -8.65 -10.02
N HIS A 71 -22.01 -7.50 -10.66
CA HIS A 71 -22.37 -7.39 -12.07
C HIS A 71 -21.17 -7.24 -13.03
N CYS A 72 -19.97 -7.01 -12.50
CA CYS A 72 -18.74 -6.73 -13.27
C CYS A 72 -17.75 -7.90 -13.28
N LEU A 73 -18.09 -9.02 -12.63
CA LEU A 73 -17.27 -10.23 -12.55
C LEU A 73 -17.29 -11.05 -13.86
N ASN A 74 -16.66 -10.50 -14.89
CA ASN A 74 -16.26 -11.30 -16.05
C ASN A 74 -14.89 -11.98 -15.80
N GLN A 75 -14.49 -12.87 -16.70
CA GLN A 75 -13.22 -13.60 -16.59
C GLN A 75 -12.01 -12.67 -16.52
N ALA A 76 -12.04 -11.51 -17.20
CA ALA A 76 -10.95 -10.55 -17.16
C ALA A 76 -10.83 -9.87 -15.78
N MET A 77 -11.96 -9.50 -15.17
CA MET A 77 -12.03 -8.95 -13.81
C MET A 77 -11.49 -9.95 -12.79
N HIS A 78 -11.89 -11.21 -12.87
CA HIS A 78 -11.34 -12.26 -11.99
C HIS A 78 -9.82 -12.35 -12.11
N ARG A 79 -9.27 -12.38 -13.33
CA ARG A 79 -7.81 -12.40 -13.54
C ARG A 79 -7.14 -11.15 -12.95
N ALA A 80 -7.73 -9.97 -13.11
CA ALA A 80 -7.20 -8.73 -12.55
C ALA A 80 -7.16 -8.78 -11.02
N LEU A 81 -8.23 -9.26 -10.36
CA LEU A 81 -8.30 -9.42 -8.92
C LEU A 81 -7.26 -10.43 -8.40
N TYR A 82 -7.06 -11.57 -9.07
CA TYR A 82 -6.01 -12.52 -8.67
C TYR A 82 -4.59 -11.97 -8.83
N ARG A 83 -4.35 -11.17 -9.87
CA ARG A 83 -3.07 -10.49 -10.03
C ARG A 83 -2.83 -9.45 -8.94
N LEU A 84 -3.88 -8.68 -8.58
CA LEU A 84 -3.82 -7.77 -7.45
C LEU A 84 -3.55 -8.52 -6.14
N GLU A 85 -4.25 -9.63 -5.87
CA GLU A 85 -4.01 -10.46 -4.69
C GLU A 85 -2.54 -10.91 -4.63
N THR A 86 -2.00 -11.41 -5.74
CA THR A 86 -0.59 -11.85 -5.82
C THR A 86 0.37 -10.70 -5.54
N PHE A 87 0.10 -9.53 -6.14
CA PHE A 87 0.89 -8.32 -5.92
C PHE A 87 0.87 -7.88 -4.45
N LEU A 88 -0.30 -7.90 -3.79
CA LEU A 88 -0.41 -7.55 -2.37
C LEU A 88 0.38 -8.52 -1.48
N ARG A 89 0.41 -9.82 -1.82
CA ARG A 89 1.27 -10.79 -1.10
C ARG A 89 2.75 -10.43 -1.23
N GLN A 90 3.19 -10.01 -2.41
CA GLN A 90 4.57 -9.55 -2.62
C GLN A 90 4.87 -8.28 -1.83
N CYS A 91 3.92 -7.34 -1.74
CA CYS A 91 4.06 -6.18 -0.88
C CYS A 91 4.17 -6.57 0.60
N LEU A 92 3.34 -7.49 1.09
CA LEU A 92 3.38 -7.96 2.46
C LEU A 92 4.73 -8.63 2.79
N GLU A 93 5.20 -9.52 1.91
CA GLU A 93 6.50 -10.18 2.06
C GLU A 93 7.63 -9.14 2.09
N PHE A 94 7.59 -8.17 1.17
CA PHE A 94 8.57 -7.10 1.11
C PHE A 94 8.54 -6.20 2.35
N ILE A 95 7.37 -5.75 2.82
CA ILE A 95 7.26 -4.90 4.01
C ILE A 95 7.70 -5.65 5.27
N SER A 96 7.38 -6.95 5.35
CA SER A 96 7.84 -7.82 6.43
C SER A 96 9.36 -7.84 6.53
N THR A 97 10.06 -7.50 5.44
CA THR A 97 11.52 -7.42 5.49
C THR A 97 12.05 -6.31 6.40
N PHE A 98 11.22 -5.34 6.77
CA PHE A 98 11.64 -4.18 7.55
C PHE A 98 11.25 -4.27 9.04
N ILE A 99 10.70 -5.41 9.50
CA ILE A 99 10.28 -5.62 10.90
C ILE A 99 11.49 -5.68 11.85
N GLU A 100 12.57 -6.36 11.46
CA GLU A 100 13.71 -6.60 12.33
C GLU A 100 14.94 -5.79 11.87
N ALA A 101 15.38 -4.82 12.68
CA ALA A 101 16.51 -3.97 12.31
C ALA A 101 17.88 -4.70 12.24
N SER A 102 18.01 -5.84 12.94
CA SER A 102 19.29 -6.56 13.11
C SER A 102 19.78 -7.25 11.83
N TRP A 103 18.87 -7.88 11.07
CA TRP A 103 19.21 -8.43 9.76
C TRP A 103 19.24 -7.35 8.69
N PHE A 104 18.44 -6.28 8.84
CA PHE A 104 18.44 -5.15 7.93
C PHE A 104 19.79 -4.42 7.89
N LYS A 105 20.46 -4.28 9.04
CA LYS A 105 21.85 -3.76 9.11
C LYS A 105 22.84 -4.60 8.28
N ARG A 106 22.58 -5.91 8.08
CA ARG A 106 23.38 -6.77 7.19
C ARG A 106 23.02 -6.61 5.71
N LEU A 107 21.85 -6.05 5.42
CA LEU A 107 21.21 -5.99 4.11
C LEU A 107 21.32 -4.61 3.42
N ILE A 108 21.42 -3.51 4.20
CA ILE A 108 21.60 -2.12 3.72
C ILE A 108 22.81 -1.94 2.79
N ASN A 109 23.77 -2.87 2.79
CA ASN A 109 24.85 -2.87 1.81
C ASN A 109 24.37 -3.09 0.35
N ASN A 110 23.12 -3.48 0.12
CA ASN A 110 22.52 -3.60 -1.21
C ASN A 110 21.57 -2.43 -1.51
N LYS A 111 21.94 -1.60 -2.50
CA LYS A 111 21.16 -0.44 -2.99
C LYS A 111 19.83 -0.78 -3.71
N ASP A 112 19.37 -2.03 -3.64
CA ASP A 112 18.27 -2.53 -4.48
C ASP A 112 16.87 -2.20 -3.95
N TYR A 113 16.72 -1.75 -2.69
CA TYR A 113 15.41 -1.54 -2.06
C TYR A 113 14.68 -0.31 -2.57
N GLU A 114 15.38 0.80 -2.81
CA GLU A 114 14.78 2.01 -3.35
C GLU A 114 14.17 1.76 -4.73
N LYS A 115 14.90 1.01 -5.56
CA LYS A 115 14.40 0.53 -6.86
C LYS A 115 13.17 -0.37 -6.69
N LYS A 116 13.19 -1.30 -5.72
CA LYS A 116 12.05 -2.18 -5.48
C LYS A 116 10.81 -1.42 -4.99
N PHE A 117 10.96 -0.42 -4.13
CA PHE A 117 9.86 0.48 -3.76
C PHE A 117 9.31 1.24 -4.96
N LEU A 118 10.18 1.78 -5.82
CA LEU A 118 9.77 2.44 -7.06
C LEU A 118 9.00 1.49 -7.99
N ASP A 119 9.47 0.26 -8.14
CA ASP A 119 8.84 -0.76 -8.98
C ASP A 119 7.45 -1.15 -8.42
N LEU A 120 7.34 -1.43 -7.12
CA LEU A 120 6.06 -1.73 -6.47
C LEU A 120 5.08 -0.56 -6.59
N ASN A 121 5.56 0.67 -6.40
CA ASN A 121 4.76 1.87 -6.54
C ASN A 121 4.25 2.08 -7.97
N ARG A 122 5.02 1.67 -8.99
CA ARG A 122 4.64 1.72 -10.39
C ARG A 122 3.61 0.65 -10.72
N GLU A 123 3.83 -0.58 -10.26
CA GLU A 123 2.90 -1.69 -10.43
C GLU A 123 1.55 -1.39 -9.78
N LEU A 124 1.53 -0.81 -8.57
CA LEU A 124 0.30 -0.39 -7.91
C LEU A 124 -0.48 0.64 -8.74
N THR A 125 0.21 1.62 -9.34
CA THR A 125 -0.42 2.57 -10.26
C THR A 125 -1.03 1.86 -11.47
N GLN A 126 -0.35 0.85 -12.01
CA GLN A 126 -0.85 0.07 -13.14
C GLN A 126 -2.09 -0.72 -12.77
N TYR A 127 -2.11 -1.42 -11.62
CA TYR A 127 -3.30 -2.13 -11.15
C TYR A 127 -4.48 -1.18 -10.91
N SER A 128 -4.20 0.00 -10.36
CA SER A 128 -5.19 1.05 -10.24
C SER A 128 -5.78 1.43 -11.59
N ASN A 129 -4.94 1.66 -12.61
CA ASN A 129 -5.40 2.02 -13.95
C ASN A 129 -6.17 0.88 -14.63
N ASP A 130 -5.70 -0.36 -14.51
CA ASP A 130 -6.36 -1.53 -15.13
C ASP A 130 -7.74 -1.78 -14.51
N LEU A 131 -7.85 -1.65 -13.19
CA LEU A 131 -9.14 -1.69 -12.48
C LEU A 131 -9.98 -0.46 -12.82
N ASN A 132 -9.37 0.71 -13.03
CA ASN A 132 -10.09 1.91 -13.49
C ASN A 132 -10.70 1.72 -14.88
N PHE A 133 -9.97 1.14 -15.83
CA PHE A 133 -10.48 0.87 -17.17
C PHE A 133 -11.53 -0.24 -17.17
N GLY A 134 -11.38 -1.27 -16.32
CA GLY A 134 -12.34 -2.36 -16.20
C GLY A 134 -13.65 -2.00 -15.48
N ILE A 135 -13.64 -0.98 -14.61
CA ILE A 135 -14.77 -0.57 -13.75
C ILE A 135 -15.30 0.85 -14.09
N GLY A 136 -14.62 1.59 -14.98
CA GLY A 136 -15.00 2.96 -15.35
C GLY A 136 -14.67 4.00 -14.26
N LEU A 137 -13.50 3.93 -13.63
CA LEU A 137 -13.08 4.88 -12.59
C LEU A 137 -12.43 6.13 -13.21
N THR A 138 -13.04 7.28 -12.98
CA THR A 138 -12.39 8.59 -13.10
C THR A 138 -11.78 8.98 -11.75
N ASN A 139 -10.48 9.32 -11.76
CA ASN A 139 -9.71 10.03 -10.72
C ASN A 139 -9.07 9.18 -9.61
N LEU A 140 -7.79 8.81 -9.84
CA LEU A 140 -6.83 8.65 -8.74
C LEU A 140 -5.86 9.83 -8.77
N PRO A 141 -5.58 10.49 -7.64
CA PRO A 141 -4.61 11.56 -7.58
C PRO A 141 -3.20 11.03 -7.92
N LYS A 142 -2.61 11.56 -8.99
CA LYS A 142 -1.20 11.40 -9.30
C LYS A 142 -0.40 12.22 -8.28
N ASN A 143 0.34 11.58 -7.38
CA ASN A 143 1.25 12.31 -6.49
C ASN A 143 2.67 12.34 -7.07
N GLU A 144 3.01 13.47 -7.67
CA GLU A 144 4.37 13.89 -8.06
C GLU A 144 5.20 14.30 -6.83
N LYS A 145 5.37 13.41 -5.85
CA LYS A 145 6.35 13.60 -4.77
C LYS A 145 7.37 12.47 -4.78
N GLN A 146 8.16 12.41 -5.84
CA GLN A 146 9.41 11.67 -5.82
C GLN A 146 10.44 12.44 -4.99
N ASN A 147 10.67 11.91 -3.79
CA ASN A 147 11.99 11.61 -3.24
C ASN A 147 12.95 12.79 -2.98
N LYS A 148 12.89 13.29 -1.74
CA LYS A 148 14.06 13.71 -0.96
C LYS A 148 13.80 13.23 0.46
N ASN A 149 14.42 12.13 0.91
CA ASN A 149 14.72 11.80 2.32
C ASN A 149 15.05 10.31 2.59
N ALA A 150 15.51 9.53 1.60
CA ALA A 150 15.99 8.16 1.87
C ALA A 150 17.18 8.07 2.85
N GLN A 151 17.83 9.20 3.18
CA GLN A 151 19.04 9.23 4.01
C GLN A 151 18.81 9.65 5.47
N ALA A 152 17.63 10.18 5.83
CA ALA A 152 17.43 10.81 7.14
C ALA A 152 17.12 9.82 8.28
N ASP A 153 16.54 8.65 7.98
CA ASP A 153 16.13 7.70 9.04
C ASP A 153 17.28 6.81 9.54
N ILE A 154 18.36 6.65 8.75
CA ILE A 154 19.52 5.82 9.10
C ILE A 154 20.32 6.42 10.27
N GLU A 155 20.33 7.75 10.42
CA GLU A 155 21.07 8.43 11.50
C GLU A 155 20.38 8.35 12.87
N SER A 156 19.12 7.90 12.94
CA SER A 156 18.41 7.76 14.23
C SER A 156 18.61 6.41 14.93
N VAL A 157 19.32 5.46 14.28
CA VAL A 157 19.50 4.07 14.74
C VAL A 157 20.98 3.71 15.02
N ILE A 158 21.86 4.73 15.00
CA ILE A 158 23.26 4.65 15.45
C ILE A 158 23.37 5.38 16.79
#